data_AF-A0A2M8NKM9-F1
#
_entry.id   AF-A0A2M8NKM9-F1
#
_cell.length_a   1.000
_cell.length_b   1.000
_cell.length_c   1.000
_cell.angle_alpha   90.00
_cell.angle_beta   90.00
_cell.angle_gamma   90.00
#
_symmetry.space_group_name_H-M   'P 1'
#
loop_
_entity.id
_entity.type
_entity.pdbx_description
1 polymer ?
#
loop_
_entity_poly.entity_id
_entity_poly.type
_entity_poly.pdbx_seq_one_letter_code
_entity_poly.pdbx_strand_id
1 'polypeptide(L)'
;MEVVIEVLRYLHSWTRWLVVGIAVVAVVYFAVRLATRGNFDILSARLMTAFTGLISLQWLIGIVLLVVLGSMTGFGVRHYWEHLVTMTVAVGVASLHFRWRRLELAPTARYGRLLGV
;
A
#
# COMPACT_ATOMS: atom_id res chain seq x y z
N MET A 1 -24.88 4.46 16.23
CA MET A 1 -24.56 4.00 14.86
C MET A 1 -24.00 5.14 14.02
N GLU A 2 -24.64 6.31 13.99
CA GLU A 2 -24.19 7.48 13.21
C GLU A 2 -22.75 7.92 13.53
N VAL A 3 -22.41 8.10 14.82
CA VAL A 3 -21.07 8.51 15.26
C VAL A 3 -19.97 7.56 14.76
N VAL A 4 -20.22 6.24 14.78
CA VAL A 4 -19.25 5.23 14.34
C VAL A 4 -18.99 5.35 12.83
N ILE A 5 -20.04 5.56 12.04
CA ILE A 5 -19.94 5.71 10.58
C ILE A 5 -19.20 6.99 10.22
N GLU A 6 -19.49 8.08 10.93
CA GLU A 6 -18.85 9.37 10.72
C GLU A 6 -17.35 9.29 11.03
N VAL A 7 -16.97 8.70 12.17
CA VAL A 7 -15.56 8.47 12.54
C VAL A 7 -14.85 7.60 11.50
N LEU A 8 -15.46 6.50 11.05
CA LEU A 8 -14.87 5.63 10.03
C LEU A 8 -14.69 6.34 8.68
N ARG A 9 -15.66 7.16 8.26
CA ARG A 9 -15.59 7.96 7.03
C ARG A 9 -14.49 9.01 7.10
N TYR A 10 -14.39 9.74 8.22
CA TYR A 10 -13.30 10.69 8.41
C TYR A 10 -11.95 9.99 8.41
N LEU A 11 -11.81 8.90 9.17
CA LEU A 11 -10.57 8.14 9.21
C LEU A 11 -10.15 7.66 7.82
N HIS A 12 -11.08 7.11 7.04
CA HIS A 12 -10.84 6.67 5.68
C HIS A 12 -10.49 7.85 4.73
N SER A 13 -11.15 8.99 4.89
CA SER A 13 -10.87 10.19 4.08
C SER A 13 -9.46 10.74 4.35
N TRP A 14 -9.10 10.89 5.63
CA TRP A 14 -7.78 11.37 6.04
C TRP A 14 -6.65 10.43 5.62
N THR A 15 -6.84 9.13 5.82
CA THR A 15 -5.86 8.12 5.40
C THR A 15 -5.65 8.13 3.89
N ARG A 16 -6.69 8.44 3.08
CA ARG A 16 -6.56 8.61 1.62
C ARG A 16 -5.59 9.73 1.28
N TRP A 17 -5.69 10.87 1.95
CA TRP A 17 -4.79 12.00 1.71
C TRP A 17 -3.36 11.71 2.13
N LEU A 18 -3.14 10.91 3.18
CA LEU A 18 -1.80 10.43 3.55
C LEU A 18 -1.23 9.50 2.46
N VAL A 19 -2.03 8.57 1.93
CA VAL A 19 -1.63 7.69 0.82
C VAL A 19 -1.25 8.52 -0.42
N VAL A 20 -2.06 9.52 -0.77
CA VAL A 20 -1.76 10.42 -1.90
C VAL A 20 -0.46 11.19 -1.65
N GLY A 21 -0.28 11.74 -0.45
CA GLY A 21 0.93 12.49 -0.08
C GLY A 21 2.20 11.65 -0.23
N ILE A 22 2.21 10.43 0.35
CA ILE A 22 3.38 9.55 0.24
C ILE A 22 3.59 9.05 -1.19
N ALA A 23 2.51 8.84 -1.96
CA ALA A 23 2.61 8.42 -3.36
C ALA A 23 3.27 9.52 -4.21
N VAL A 24 2.87 10.78 -4.04
CA VAL A 24 3.50 11.91 -4.74
C VAL A 24 4.99 11.99 -4.40
N VAL A 25 5.34 11.93 -3.11
CA VAL A 25 6.75 11.95 -2.67
C VAL A 25 7.52 10.78 -3.27
N ALA A 26 6.97 9.57 -3.24
CA ALA A 26 7.62 8.39 -3.81
C ALA A 26 7.82 8.53 -5.32
N VAL A 27 6.81 8.96 -6.07
CA VAL A 27 6.90 9.15 -7.53
C VAL A 27 7.99 10.15 -7.88
N VAL A 28 8.00 11.33 -7.23
CA VAL A 28 9.03 12.35 -7.48
C VAL A 28 10.42 11.82 -7.14
N TYR A 29 10.56 11.18 -5.98
CA TYR A 29 11.85 10.63 -5.54
C TYR A 29 12.39 9.56 -6.50
N PHE A 30 11.54 8.60 -6.90
CA PHE A 30 11.93 7.54 -7.83
C PHE A 30 12.16 8.06 -9.25
N ALA A 31 11.41 9.07 -9.70
CA ALA A 31 11.66 9.72 -10.99
C ALA A 31 13.05 10.39 -11.04
N VAL A 32 13.42 11.12 -9.98
CA VAL A 32 14.76 11.74 -9.87
C VAL A 32 15.85 10.68 -9.81
N ARG A 33 15.65 9.59 -9.04
CA ARG A 33 16.61 8.48 -9.01
C ARG A 33 16.77 7.78 -10.35
N LEU A 34 15.66 7.57 -11.07
CA LEU A 34 15.71 6.96 -12.39
C LEU A 34 16.49 7.85 -13.37
N ALA A 35 16.24 9.15 -13.35
CA ALA A 35 16.95 10.12 -14.21
C ALA A 35 18.45 10.20 -13.89
N THR A 36 18.81 10.09 -12.61
CA THR A 36 20.22 10.12 -12.14
C THR A 36 20.90 8.76 -12.14
N ARG A 37 20.19 7.69 -12.54
CA ARG A 37 20.65 6.28 -12.44
C ARG A 37 21.12 5.91 -11.02
N GLY A 38 20.47 6.48 -10.00
CA GLY A 38 20.75 6.18 -8.61
C GLY A 38 20.36 4.74 -8.27
N ASN A 39 21.19 4.05 -7.50
CA ASN A 39 20.91 2.69 -6.99
C ASN A 39 19.68 2.68 -6.08
N PHE A 40 19.22 1.52 -5.61
CA PHE A 40 18.17 1.45 -4.58
C PHE A 40 18.80 1.60 -3.19
N ASP A 41 18.31 2.54 -2.36
CA ASP A 41 18.85 2.80 -1.02
C ASP A 41 17.83 2.59 0.11
N ILE A 42 18.26 2.95 1.32
CA ILE A 42 17.44 2.89 2.53
C ILE A 42 16.20 3.76 2.42
N LEU A 43 16.30 4.96 1.84
CA LEU A 43 15.15 5.85 1.69
C LEU A 43 14.13 5.30 0.69
N SER A 44 14.60 4.71 -0.42
CA SER A 44 13.77 3.95 -1.36
C SER A 44 12.99 2.84 -0.65
N ALA A 45 13.66 2.06 0.20
CA ALA A 45 13.03 1.00 0.99
C ALA A 45 11.98 1.54 1.98
N ARG A 46 12.29 2.63 2.68
CA ARG A 46 11.38 3.28 3.63
C ARG A 46 10.14 3.84 2.95
N LEU A 47 10.30 4.50 1.80
CA LEU A 47 9.18 5.04 1.03
C LEU A 47 8.24 3.93 0.53
N MET A 48 8.79 2.85 -0.03
CA MET A 48 7.96 1.71 -0.47
C MET A 48 7.23 1.03 0.69
N THR A 49 7.91 0.86 1.83
CA THR A 49 7.32 0.28 3.03
C THR A 49 6.20 1.17 3.58
N ALA A 50 6.43 2.49 3.65
CA ALA A 50 5.44 3.46 4.10
C ALA A 50 4.21 3.50 3.19
N PHE A 51 4.41 3.58 1.87
CA PHE A 51 3.32 3.54 0.90
C PHE A 51 2.51 2.25 1.01
N THR A 52 3.19 1.09 1.08
CA THR A 52 2.52 -0.22 1.16
C THR A 52 1.77 -0.39 2.48
N GLY A 53 2.33 0.09 3.59
CA GLY A 53 1.66 0.10 4.89
C GLY A 53 0.42 0.99 4.90
N LEU A 54 0.52 2.21 4.37
CA LEU A 54 -0.60 3.16 4.32
C LEU A 54 -1.73 2.69 3.40
N ILE A 55 -1.42 2.17 2.20
CA ILE A 55 -2.46 1.66 1.30
C ILE A 55 -3.12 0.39 1.84
N SER A 56 -2.39 -0.45 2.56
CA SER A 56 -2.95 -1.62 3.25
C SER A 56 -3.87 -1.21 4.40
N LEU A 57 -3.48 -0.19 5.18
CA LEU A 57 -4.34 0.39 6.21
C LEU A 57 -5.61 1.00 5.62
N GLN A 58 -5.49 1.74 4.51
CA GLN A 58 -6.62 2.29 3.76
C GLN A 58 -7.62 1.22 3.36
N TRP A 59 -7.10 0.11 2.81
CA TRP A 59 -7.91 -1.03 2.37
C TRP A 59 -8.61 -1.71 3.55
N LEU A 60 -7.92 -1.91 4.68
CA LEU A 60 -8.50 -2.51 5.88
C LEU A 60 -9.66 -1.66 6.42
N ILE A 61 -9.47 -0.34 6.51
CA ILE A 61 -10.54 0.60 6.91
C ILE A 61 -11.69 0.55 5.88
N GLY A 62 -11.38 0.44 4.59
CA GLY A 62 -12.36 0.29 3.52
C GLY A 62 -13.23 -0.97 3.65
N ILE A 63 -12.64 -2.10 4.05
CA ILE A 63 -13.40 -3.33 4.34
C ILE A 63 -14.35 -3.12 5.50
N VAL A 64 -13.88 -2.51 6.60
CA VAL A 64 -14.74 -2.20 7.75
C VAL A 64 -15.91 -1.31 7.32
N LEU A 65 -15.64 -0.27 6.54
CA LEU A 65 -16.68 0.60 5.97
C LEU A 65 -17.66 -0.16 5.07
N LEU A 66 -17.18 -1.09 4.24
CA LEU A 66 -18.03 -1.89 3.36
C LEU A 66 -18.97 -2.80 4.17
N VAL A 67 -18.47 -3.44 5.23
CA VAL A 67 -19.30 -4.28 6.11
C VAL A 67 -20.36 -3.45 6.82
N VAL A 68 -19.95 -2.30 7.39
CA VAL A 68 -20.88 -1.40 8.09
C VAL A 68 -21.94 -0.86 7.14
N LEU A 69 -21.55 -0.28 5.99
CA LEU A 69 -22.50 0.25 5.01
C LEU A 69 -23.37 -0.86 4.41
N GLY A 70 -22.78 -1.98 4.02
CA GLY A 70 -23.50 -3.11 3.44
C GLY A 70 -24.51 -3.74 4.40
N SER A 71 -24.23 -3.74 5.71
CA SER A 71 -25.21 -4.18 6.72
C SER A 71 -26.43 -3.25 6.84
N MET A 72 -26.32 -1.99 6.40
CA MET A 72 -27.39 -0.99 6.49
C MET A 72 -28.13 -0.81 5.17
N THR A 73 -27.42 -0.84 4.04
CA THR A 73 -27.96 -0.57 2.70
C THR A 73 -28.08 -1.81 1.82
N GLY A 74 -27.56 -2.96 2.29
CA GLY A 74 -27.45 -4.20 1.52
C GLY A 74 -26.14 -4.28 0.71
N PHE A 75 -25.71 -5.51 0.43
CA PHE A 75 -24.49 -5.78 -0.35
C PHE A 75 -24.71 -5.79 -1.88
N GLY A 76 -25.91 -5.44 -2.36
CA GLY A 76 -26.23 -5.38 -3.79
C GLY A 76 -25.66 -4.15 -4.52
N VAL A 77 -25.03 -3.23 -3.80
CA VAL A 77 -24.51 -1.98 -4.37
C VAL A 77 -23.21 -2.26 -5.16
N ARG A 78 -23.31 -2.28 -6.49
CA ARG A 78 -22.19 -2.53 -7.41
C ARG A 78 -20.94 -1.70 -7.11
N HIS A 79 -21.10 -0.41 -6.84
CA HIS A 79 -19.97 0.49 -6.60
C HIS A 79 -19.09 0.07 -5.41
N TYR A 80 -19.67 -0.56 -4.37
CA TYR A 80 -18.89 -1.04 -3.22
C TYR A 80 -17.92 -2.15 -3.61
N TRP A 81 -18.36 -3.05 -4.49
CA TRP A 81 -17.54 -4.15 -4.98
C TRP A 81 -16.46 -3.68 -5.95
N GLU A 82 -16.78 -2.75 -6.85
CA GLU A 82 -15.79 -2.15 -7.74
C GLU A 82 -14.67 -1.46 -6.94
N HIS A 83 -15.04 -0.71 -5.89
CA HIS A 83 -14.08 -0.08 -5.01
C HIS A 83 -13.24 -1.10 -4.23
N LEU A 84 -13.86 -2.15 -3.68
CA LEU A 84 -13.13 -3.21 -2.98
C LEU A 84 -12.13 -3.91 -3.90
N VAL A 85 -12.55 -4.31 -5.10
CA VAL A 85 -11.70 -5.04 -6.06
C VAL A 85 -10.51 -4.19 -6.49
N THR A 86 -10.75 -2.92 -6.85
CA THR A 86 -9.67 -2.00 -7.25
C THR A 86 -8.66 -1.78 -6.13
N MET A 87 -9.13 -1.60 -4.88
CA MET A 87 -8.24 -1.46 -3.73
C MET A 87 -7.47 -2.75 -3.40
N THR A 88 -8.09 -3.92 -3.55
CA THR A 88 -7.40 -5.22 -3.39
C THR A 88 -6.29 -5.39 -4.41
N VAL A 89 -6.55 -5.05 -5.69
CA VAL A 89 -5.50 -5.04 -6.73
C VAL A 89 -4.39 -4.07 -6.36
N ALA A 90 -4.72 -2.87 -5.89
CA ALA A 90 -3.73 -1.87 -5.49
C ALA A 90 -2.82 -2.36 -4.34
N VAL A 91 -3.38 -2.99 -3.30
CA VAL A 91 -2.60 -3.61 -2.21
C VAL A 91 -1.74 -4.76 -2.73
N GLY A 92 -2.29 -5.59 -3.62
CA GLY A 92 -1.55 -6.67 -4.26
C GLY A 92 -0.32 -6.17 -5.01
N VAL A 93 -0.50 -5.15 -5.87
CA VAL A 93 0.58 -4.50 -6.62
C VAL A 93 1.59 -3.85 -5.69
N ALA A 94 1.13 -3.10 -4.68
CA ALA A 94 2.02 -2.47 -3.70
C ALA A 94 2.88 -3.51 -2.97
N SER A 95 2.31 -4.68 -2.65
CA SER A 95 3.01 -5.75 -1.93
C SER A 95 4.05 -6.51 -2.77
N LEU A 96 4.02 -6.40 -4.11
CA LEU A 96 4.97 -7.11 -4.98
C LEU A 96 6.43 -6.74 -4.70
N HIS A 97 6.70 -5.52 -4.26
CA HIS A 97 8.07 -5.09 -3.98
C HIS A 97 8.74 -5.92 -2.87
N PHE A 98 7.97 -6.35 -1.85
CA PHE A 98 8.50 -7.23 -0.81
C PHE A 98 8.95 -8.58 -1.36
N ARG A 99 8.22 -9.10 -2.36
CA ARG A 99 8.58 -10.36 -3.02
C ARG A 99 9.87 -10.20 -3.83
N TRP A 100 10.00 -9.14 -4.62
CA TRP A 100 11.24 -8.88 -5.37
C TRP A 100 12.45 -8.74 -4.46
N ARG A 101 12.32 -8.00 -3.35
CA ARG A 101 13.43 -7.86 -2.38
C ARG A 101 13.82 -9.18 -1.73
N ARG A 102 12.86 -10.05 -1.41
CA ARG A 102 13.17 -11.40 -0.90
C ARG A 102 13.92 -12.24 -1.92
N LEU A 103 13.58 -12.11 -3.20
CA LEU A 103 14.25 -12.81 -4.30
C LEU A 103 15.65 -12.27 -4.60
N GLU A 104 15.95 -10.99 -4.38
CA GLU A 104 17.31 -10.43 -4.52
C GLU A 104 18.23 -10.85 -3.36
N LEU A 105 17.68 -10.96 -2.15
CA LEU A 105 18.42 -11.38 -0.97
C LEU A 105 18.77 -12.88 -0.99
N ALA A 106 17.95 -13.73 -1.61
CA ALA A 106 18.20 -15.17 -1.64
C ALA A 106 19.49 -15.58 -2.41
N PRO A 107 19.79 -15.03 -3.60
CA PRO A 107 21.07 -15.21 -4.28
C PRO A 107 22.24 -14.61 -3.51
N THR A 108 22.15 -13.36 -3.05
CA THR A 108 23.26 -12.68 -2.36
C THR A 108 23.61 -13.37 -1.03
N ALA A 109 22.62 -13.78 -0.23
CA ALA A 109 22.85 -14.56 0.99
C ALA A 109 23.37 -15.99 0.71
N ARG A 110 23.04 -16.57 -0.45
CA ARG A 110 23.58 -17.87 -0.88
C ARG A 110 25.04 -17.76 -1.31
N TYR A 111 25.41 -16.69 -2.02
CA TYR A 111 26.80 -16.46 -2.46
C TYR A 111 27.71 -15.97 -1.33
N GLY A 112 27.24 -15.14 -0.39
CA GLY A 112 28.02 -14.76 0.80
C GLY A 112 28.43 -15.98 1.64
N ARG A 113 27.48 -16.91 1.84
CA ARG A 113 27.73 -18.18 2.54
C ARG A 113 28.72 -19.12 1.83
N LEU A 114 28.86 -19.03 0.51
CA LEU A 114 29.83 -19.81 -0.27
C LEU A 114 31.21 -19.16 -0.33
N LEU A 115 31.28 -17.83 -0.20
CA LEU A 115 32.52 -17.07 -0.25
C LEU A 115 33.12 -16.80 1.14
N GLY A 116 32.49 -17.30 2.21
CA GLY A 116 32.99 -17.17 3.58
C GLY A 116 32.97 -15.72 4.11
N VAL A 117 32.09 -14.87 3.56
CA VAL A 117 31.88 -13.48 4.00
C VAL A 117 30.47 -13.32 4.55
#